data_AF-T1D319-F1
#
_entry.id   AF-T1D319-F1
#
_cell.length_a   1.000
_cell.length_b   1.000
_cell.length_c   1.000
_cell.angle_alpha   90.00
_cell.angle_beta   90.00
_cell.angle_gamma   90.00
#
_symmetry.space_group_name_H-M   'P 1'
#
loop_
_entity.id
_entity.type
_entity.pdbx_description
1 polymer ?
#
loop_
_entity_poly.entity_id
_entity_poly.type
_entity_poly.pdbx_seq_one_letter_code
_entity_poly.pdbx_strand_id
1 'polypeptide(L)'
;MIPRNLFGRIKLPMCFARFTKSGQRGTLVGFALYGEANAVTCLKRRYRALLAGGERSVWAAVTRAALESLGGHAALGATYAEIKGARPTPNDYWREKVRQTLQRIACRVAPGVWALPEAESVAAAA
;
A
#
# COMPACT_ATOMS: atom_id res chain seq x y z
N MET A 1 -31.91 -17.86 6.14
CA MET A 1 -31.33 -17.23 4.93
C MET A 1 -32.38 -16.33 4.31
N ILE A 2 -32.06 -15.07 4.00
CA ILE A 2 -33.00 -14.15 3.34
C ILE A 2 -32.79 -14.21 1.82
N PRO A 3 -33.85 -14.26 0.99
CA PRO A 3 -33.73 -14.32 -0.47
C PRO A 3 -33.01 -13.11 -1.06
N ARG A 4 -32.05 -13.36 -1.97
CA ARG A 4 -31.12 -12.36 -2.56
C ARG A 4 -31.73 -11.47 -3.66
N ASN A 5 -33.03 -11.58 -3.92
CA ASN A 5 -33.74 -10.97 -5.04
C ASN A 5 -34.62 -9.77 -4.67
N LEU A 6 -34.55 -9.28 -3.42
CA LEU A 6 -35.36 -8.14 -2.97
C LEU A 6 -34.94 -6.77 -3.55
N PHE A 7 -33.68 -6.60 -4.00
CA PHE A 7 -33.20 -5.31 -4.51
C PHE A 7 -32.28 -5.48 -5.73
N GLY A 8 -32.82 -5.21 -6.93
CA GLY A 8 -32.18 -5.54 -8.21
C GLY A 8 -30.94 -4.72 -8.62
N ARG A 9 -30.53 -3.69 -7.86
CA ARG A 9 -29.37 -2.82 -8.19
C ARG A 9 -28.30 -2.76 -7.10
N ILE A 10 -28.41 -3.61 -6.07
CA ILE A 10 -27.43 -3.62 -5.00
C ILE A 10 -26.18 -4.37 -5.47
N LYS A 11 -25.08 -3.62 -5.63
CA LYS A 11 -23.77 -4.13 -6.09
C LYS A 11 -22.93 -4.75 -4.95
N LEU A 12 -23.32 -4.54 -3.69
CA LEU A 12 -22.57 -4.96 -2.49
C LEU A 12 -23.44 -5.78 -1.53
N PRO A 13 -22.90 -6.77 -0.80
CA PRO A 13 -23.70 -7.62 0.08
C PRO A 13 -24.42 -6.82 1.17
N MET A 14 -25.70 -7.13 1.39
CA MET A 14 -26.48 -6.53 2.49
C MET A 14 -25.90 -6.98 3.84
N CYS A 15 -25.55 -6.01 4.67
CA CYS A 15 -25.09 -6.23 6.03
C CYS A 15 -26.21 -5.91 7.02
N PHE A 16 -26.50 -6.85 7.93
CA PHE A 16 -27.29 -6.58 9.12
C PHE A 16 -26.35 -6.04 10.21
N ALA A 17 -26.38 -4.72 10.43
CA ALA A 17 -25.63 -4.09 11.51
C ALA A 17 -26.57 -3.72 12.66
N ARG A 18 -26.25 -4.19 13.87
CA ARG A 18 -26.92 -3.76 15.10
C ARG A 18 -25.99 -2.80 15.82
N PHE A 19 -26.38 -1.52 15.88
CA PHE A 19 -25.62 -0.50 16.60
C PHE A 19 -25.92 -0.59 18.10
N THR A 20 -24.88 -0.69 18.93
CA THR A 20 -24.96 -0.60 20.38
C THR A 20 -24.08 0.54 20.87
N LYS A 21 -24.57 1.31 21.85
CA LYS A 21 -23.82 2.42 22.44
C LYS A 21 -22.77 1.86 23.39
N SER A 22 -21.49 1.87 23.00
CA SER A 22 -20.37 1.48 23.87
C SER A 22 -19.92 2.64 24.77
N GLY A 23 -19.50 2.34 26.00
CA GLY A 23 -18.92 3.32 26.94
C GLY A 23 -17.52 3.81 26.55
N GLN A 24 -16.83 3.11 25.65
CA GLN A 24 -15.58 3.57 25.03
C GLN A 24 -15.85 4.06 23.61
N ARG A 25 -15.50 5.32 23.35
CA ARG A 25 -15.58 5.94 22.02
C ARG A 25 -14.58 5.28 21.06
N GLY A 26 -15.04 4.85 19.89
CA GLY A 26 -14.20 4.68 18.70
C GLY A 26 -13.68 3.28 18.40
N THR A 27 -13.98 2.26 19.20
CA THR A 27 -13.49 0.90 18.95
C THR A 27 -14.38 0.18 17.93
N LEU A 28 -14.05 0.30 16.64
CA LEU A 28 -14.66 -0.48 15.56
C LEU A 28 -14.04 -1.89 15.53
N VAL A 29 -14.65 -2.84 16.23
CA VAL A 29 -14.22 -4.26 16.23
C VAL A 29 -14.76 -4.93 14.95
N GLY A 30 -13.88 -5.52 14.14
CA GLY A 30 -14.25 -6.21 12.89
C GLY A 30 -14.02 -5.43 11.59
N PHE A 31 -13.48 -4.21 11.66
CA PHE A 31 -13.23 -3.33 10.50
C PHE A 31 -11.75 -3.28 10.05
N ALA A 32 -10.97 -4.34 10.30
CA ALA A 32 -9.54 -4.40 9.98
C ALA A 32 -9.22 -4.06 8.50
N LEU A 33 -10.15 -4.36 7.58
CA LEU A 33 -10.00 -4.14 6.14
C LEU A 33 -10.26 -2.69 5.69
N TYR A 34 -10.90 -1.85 6.51
CA TYR A 34 -11.31 -0.50 6.08
C TYR A 34 -10.15 0.50 6.10
N GLY A 35 -9.22 0.37 7.05
CA GLY A 35 -8.01 1.20 7.08
C GLY A 35 -7.14 0.95 5.85
N GLU A 36 -6.95 -0.32 5.50
CA GLU A 36 -6.19 -0.75 4.33
C GLU A 36 -6.90 -0.36 3.03
N ALA A 37 -8.21 -0.59 2.92
CA ALA A 37 -8.99 -0.18 1.75
C ALA A 37 -9.00 1.35 1.56
N ASN A 38 -9.05 2.13 2.65
CA ASN A 38 -8.96 3.59 2.59
C ASN A 38 -7.56 4.07 2.16
N ALA A 39 -6.50 3.45 2.69
CA ALA A 39 -5.13 3.73 2.25
C ALA A 39 -4.95 3.45 0.75
N VAL A 40 -5.53 2.35 0.24
CA VAL A 40 -5.55 2.04 -1.19
C VAL A 40 -6.39 3.07 -1.98
N THR A 41 -7.46 3.59 -1.40
CA THR A 41 -8.34 4.57 -2.06
C THR A 41 -7.73 5.98 -2.14
N CYS A 42 -6.88 6.35 -1.18
CA CYS A 42 -6.19 7.64 -1.22
C CYS A 42 -4.97 7.67 -2.17
N LEU A 43 -4.56 6.52 -2.70
CA LEU A 43 -3.43 6.42 -3.63
C LEU A 43 -3.76 6.94 -5.04
N LYS A 44 -2.81 7.62 -5.66
CA LYS A 44 -2.88 7.98 -7.10
C LYS A 44 -3.14 6.72 -7.94
N ARG A 45 -3.92 6.84 -9.02
CA ARG A 45 -4.38 5.73 -9.88
C ARG A 45 -3.27 4.74 -10.28
N ARG A 46 -2.05 5.24 -10.52
CA ARG A 46 -0.86 4.43 -10.83
C ARG A 46 -0.48 3.43 -9.73
N TYR A 47 -0.53 3.84 -8.46
CA TYR A 47 -0.15 2.96 -7.34
C TYR A 47 -1.24 1.92 -7.01
N ARG A 48 -2.51 2.24 -7.27
CA ARG A 48 -3.61 1.27 -7.15
C ARG A 48 -3.46 0.09 -8.09
N ALA A 49 -2.98 0.32 -9.32
CA ALA A 49 -2.75 -0.74 -10.30
C ALA A 49 -1.68 -1.74 -9.83
N LEU A 50 -0.63 -1.26 -9.15
CA LEU A 50 0.43 -2.11 -8.61
C LEU A 50 -0.05 -2.98 -7.44
N LEU A 51 -0.91 -2.44 -6.58
CA LEU A 51 -1.53 -3.21 -5.50
C LEU A 51 -2.48 -4.29 -6.01
N ALA A 52 -3.21 -4.01 -7.11
CA ALA A 52 -4.05 -5.00 -7.77
C ALA A 52 -3.23 -6.14 -8.42
N GLY A 53 -1.95 -5.91 -8.71
CA GLY A 53 -1.02 -6.91 -9.23
C GLY A 53 -0.45 -7.91 -8.21
N GLY A 54 -0.87 -7.83 -6.94
CA GLY A 54 -0.50 -8.81 -5.90
C GLY A 54 0.60 -8.37 -4.93
N GLU A 55 1.02 -7.11 -4.94
CA GLU A 55 2.01 -6.60 -3.98
C GLU A 55 1.37 -6.49 -2.58
N ARG A 56 1.84 -7.33 -1.63
CA ARG A 56 1.23 -7.47 -0.28
C ARG A 56 1.43 -6.27 0.65
N SER A 57 2.23 -5.27 0.24
CA SER A 57 2.54 -4.10 1.05
C SER A 57 2.44 -2.83 0.22
N VAL A 58 1.53 -1.94 0.63
CA VAL A 58 1.34 -0.61 0.02
C VAL A 58 2.64 0.21 0.01
N TRP A 59 3.42 0.14 1.08
CA TRP A 59 4.71 0.84 1.15
C TRP A 59 5.75 0.25 0.21
N ALA A 60 5.74 -1.08 0.00
CA ALA A 60 6.61 -1.72 -0.98
C ALA A 60 6.26 -1.28 -2.40
N ALA A 61 4.97 -1.32 -2.76
CA ALA A 61 4.49 -0.88 -4.07
C ALA A 61 4.84 0.59 -4.36
N VAL A 62 4.62 1.49 -3.40
CA VAL A 62 4.94 2.91 -3.58
C VAL A 62 6.44 3.16 -3.66
N THR A 63 7.24 2.48 -2.83
CA THR A 63 8.71 2.65 -2.84
C THR A 63 9.32 2.10 -4.14
N ARG A 64 8.87 0.93 -4.60
CA ARG A 64 9.28 0.34 -5.88
C ARG A 64 8.94 1.27 -7.05
N ALA A 65 7.70 1.72 -7.13
CA ALA A 65 7.25 2.61 -8.21
C ALA A 65 7.95 3.97 -8.22
N ALA A 66 8.32 4.50 -7.04
CA ALA A 66 9.13 5.70 -6.95
C ALA A 66 10.54 5.47 -7.53
N LEU A 67 11.18 4.35 -7.18
CA LEU A 67 12.49 3.98 -7.77
C LEU A 67 12.41 3.74 -9.27
N GLU A 68 11.40 3.01 -9.75
CA GLU A 68 11.18 2.79 -11.19
C GLU A 68 11.01 4.10 -11.96
N SER A 69 10.27 5.07 -11.40
CA SER A 69 10.08 6.39 -12.02
C SER A 69 11.38 7.20 -12.11
N LEU A 70 12.34 6.91 -11.24
CA LEU A 70 13.67 7.50 -11.24
C LEU A 70 14.69 6.69 -12.06
N GLY A 71 14.23 5.69 -12.83
CA GLY A 71 15.08 4.85 -13.69
C GLY A 71 15.61 3.59 -13.02
N GLY A 72 15.00 3.13 -11.92
CA GLY A 72 15.39 1.91 -11.20
C GLY A 72 16.58 2.08 -10.25
N HIS A 73 17.21 3.25 -10.25
CA HIS A 73 18.37 3.60 -9.46
C HIS A 73 18.24 5.05 -8.95
N ALA A 74 18.30 5.28 -7.64
CA ALA A 74 18.21 6.64 -7.10
C ALA A 74 18.85 6.82 -5.73
N ALA A 75 19.24 8.06 -5.43
CA ALA A 75 19.60 8.51 -4.10
C ALA A 75 18.35 8.67 -3.21
N LEU A 76 18.50 8.43 -1.90
CA LEU A 76 17.41 8.54 -0.91
C LEU A 76 16.68 9.87 -0.97
N GLY A 77 17.40 10.98 -1.18
CA GLY A 77 16.80 12.31 -1.28
C GLY A 77 15.81 12.44 -2.45
N ALA A 78 16.17 11.88 -3.61
CA ALA A 78 15.29 11.88 -4.79
C ALA A 78 14.07 10.97 -4.56
N THR A 79 14.27 9.79 -3.98
CA THR A 79 13.16 8.90 -3.59
C THR A 79 12.21 9.59 -2.61
N TYR A 80 12.73 10.35 -1.64
CA TYR A 80 11.89 11.11 -0.70
C TYR A 80 11.10 12.22 -1.39
N ALA A 81 11.71 12.95 -2.33
CA ALA A 81 11.03 14.00 -3.07
C ALA A 81 9.84 13.45 -3.86
N GLU A 82 10.04 12.31 -4.54
CA GLU A 82 8.99 11.62 -5.30
C GLU A 82 7.83 11.14 -4.39
N ILE A 83 8.15 10.53 -3.25
CA ILE A 83 7.12 9.95 -2.34
C ILE A 83 6.39 11.03 -1.53
N LYS A 84 7.02 12.18 -1.24
CA LYS A 84 6.43 13.24 -0.38
C LYS A 84 5.03 13.67 -0.83
N GLY A 85 4.79 13.72 -2.14
CA GLY A 85 3.51 14.10 -2.75
C GLY A 85 2.52 12.95 -3.00
N ALA A 86 2.86 11.72 -2.62
CA ALA A 86 2.07 10.51 -2.87
C ALA A 86 2.05 9.53 -1.68
N ARG A 87 2.17 10.06 -0.46
CA ARG A 87 2.22 9.27 0.76
C ARG A 87 0.94 8.41 0.92
N PRO A 88 1.05 7.07 1.08
CA PRO A 88 -0.12 6.20 1.21
C PRO A 88 -0.88 6.38 2.52
N THR A 89 -0.15 6.63 3.61
CA THR A 89 -0.70 6.83 4.94
C THR A 89 -0.09 8.09 5.57
N PRO A 90 -0.83 8.79 6.47
CA PRO A 90 -0.34 9.97 7.17
C PRO A 90 0.62 9.59 8.30
N ASN A 91 1.74 8.94 7.96
CA ASN A 91 2.80 8.58 8.89
C ASN A 91 3.87 9.68 8.92
N ASP A 92 4.19 10.21 10.10
CA ASP A 92 5.25 11.20 10.28
C ASP A 92 6.64 10.60 10.06
N TYR A 93 6.83 9.32 10.42
CA TYR A 93 8.07 8.55 10.23
C TYR A 93 8.12 7.82 8.88
N TRP A 94 7.57 8.45 7.84
CA TRP A 94 7.50 7.84 6.52
C TRP A 94 8.88 7.66 5.87
N ARG A 95 9.86 8.52 6.18
CA ARG A 95 11.22 8.41 5.63
C ARG A 95 11.93 7.16 6.16
N GLU A 96 11.76 6.88 7.44
CA GLU A 96 12.21 5.68 8.13
C GLU A 96 11.53 4.45 7.52
N LYS A 97 10.23 4.54 7.26
CA LYS A 97 9.46 3.47 6.63
C LYS A 97 9.96 3.16 5.21
N VAL A 98 10.29 4.19 4.44
CA VAL A 98 10.92 4.05 3.12
C VAL A 98 12.28 3.37 3.23
N ARG A 99 13.15 3.78 4.17
CA ARG A 99 14.45 3.12 4.39
C ARG A 99 14.30 1.65 4.77
N GLN A 100 13.39 1.35 5.70
CA GLN A 100 13.07 -0.03 6.09
C GLN A 100 12.59 -0.86 4.90
N THR A 101 11.80 -0.25 4.01
CA THR A 101 11.25 -0.93 2.84
C THR A 101 12.33 -1.17 1.79
N LEU A 102 13.18 -0.17 1.51
CA LEU A 102 14.31 -0.29 0.60
C LEU A 102 15.26 -1.43 0.97
N GLN A 103 15.57 -1.57 2.27
CA GLN A 103 16.38 -2.68 2.78
C GLN A 103 15.80 -4.07 2.46
N ARG A 104 14.49 -4.18 2.18
CA ARG A 104 13.83 -5.45 1.88
C ARG A 104 13.69 -5.73 0.38
N ILE A 105 13.61 -4.69 -0.45
CA ILE A 105 13.23 -4.82 -1.88
C ILE A 105 14.32 -4.36 -2.86
N ALA A 106 15.37 -3.70 -2.37
CA ALA A 106 16.40 -3.06 -3.18
C ALA A 106 17.79 -3.33 -2.62
N CYS A 107 18.81 -3.15 -3.45
CA CYS A 107 20.21 -3.29 -3.09
C CYS A 107 20.84 -1.90 -2.91
N ARG A 108 21.65 -1.73 -1.86
CA ARG A 108 22.43 -0.51 -1.66
C ARG A 108 23.69 -0.58 -2.53
N VAL A 109 23.81 0.34 -3.48
CA VAL A 109 24.94 0.40 -4.43
C VAL A 109 26.00 1.42 -4.04
N ALA A 110 25.62 2.43 -3.25
CA ALA A 110 26.53 3.45 -2.71
C ALA A 110 25.97 4.04 -1.40
N PRO A 111 26.73 4.89 -0.68
CA PRO A 111 26.21 5.64 0.45
C PRO A 111 24.96 6.44 0.09
N GLY A 112 23.80 6.00 0.61
CA GLY A 112 22.52 6.66 0.36
C GLY A 112 21.92 6.42 -1.04
N VAL A 113 22.46 5.50 -1.84
CA VAL A 113 21.99 5.19 -3.19
C VAL A 113 21.52 3.75 -3.28
N TRP A 114 20.34 3.55 -3.86
CA TRP A 114 19.64 2.27 -3.94
C TRP A 114 19.25 1.95 -5.37
N ALA A 115 19.33 0.68 -5.73
CA ALA A 115 18.88 0.16 -7.02
C ALA A 115 17.95 -1.04 -6.81
N LEU A 116 16.91 -1.16 -7.63
CA LEU A 116 16.11 -2.38 -7.68
C LEU A 116 16.97 -3.51 -8.27
N PRO A 117 16.85 -4.75 -7.77
CA PRO A 117 17.48 -5.89 -8.42
C PRO A 117 16.90 -6.01 -9.83
N GLU A 118 17.77 -6.14 -10.83
CA GLU A 118 17.40 -6.42 -12.20
C GLU A 118 16.54 -7.70 -12.21
N ALA A 119 15.39 -7.66 -12.90
CA ALA A 119 14.33 -8.66 -12.74
C ALA A 119 14.68 -10.06 -13.31
N GLU A 120 15.95 -10.36 -13.58
CA GLU A 120 16.38 -11.52 -14.37
C GLU A 120 16.77 -12.79 -13.59
N SER A 121 16.70 -12.85 -12.25
CA SER A 121 17.20 -14.04 -11.52
C SER A 121 16.30 -14.66 -10.43
N VAL A 122 15.03 -14.26 -10.31
CA VAL A 122 14.14 -14.84 -9.26
C VAL A 122 13.42 -16.12 -9.73
N ALA A 123 13.61 -16.57 -10.98
CA ALA A 123 13.01 -17.82 -11.48
C ALA A 123 13.80 -19.10 -11.16
N ALA A 124 15.02 -19.01 -10.58
CA ALA A 124 15.92 -20.15 -10.44
C ALA A 124 16.02 -20.74 -9.01
N ALA A 125 15.15 -20.37 -8.07
CA ALA A 125 15.20 -20.90 -6.71
C ALA A 125 13.80 -21.18 -6.12
N ALA A 126 12.97 -21.91 -6.86
CA ALA A 126 11.79 -22.59 -6.35
C ALA A 126 11.99 -24.11 -6.44
#